data_AF-A0A355T2E8-F1
#
_entry.id   AF-A0A355T2E8-F1
#
_cell.length_a   1.000
_cell.length_b   1.000
_cell.length_c   1.000
_cell.angle_alpha   90.00
_cell.angle_beta   90.00
_cell.angle_gamma   90.00
#
_symmetry.space_group_name_H-M   'P 1'
#
loop_
_entity.id
_entity.type
_entity.pdbx_description
1 polymer ?
#
loop_
_entity_poly.entity_id
_entity_poly.type
_entity_poly.pdbx_seq_one_letter_code
_entity_poly.pdbx_strand_id
1 'polypeptide(L)'
;MDTQPYKPPFLPIGVRKLLGTIIILVGLTAYTLAAVWLAVDVLPDHWAVQLIFYPIAGIAWAFPTKPLIDWMQRPDSLDGQ
;
A
#
# COMPACT_ATOMS: atom_id res chain seq x y z
N MET A 1 -32.93 -29.36 -0.29
CA MET A 1 -32.31 -28.31 0.54
C MET A 1 -30.88 -28.76 0.78
N ASP A 2 -30.02 -28.54 -0.20
CA ASP A 2 -28.62 -28.93 -0.13
C ASP A 2 -27.93 -27.96 0.81
N THR A 3 -27.74 -28.38 2.06
CA THR A 3 -26.97 -27.63 3.06
C THR A 3 -25.50 -27.78 2.71
N GLN A 4 -25.05 -26.98 1.74
CA GLN A 4 -23.62 -26.87 1.44
C GLN A 4 -22.89 -26.48 2.74
N PRO A 5 -21.93 -27.29 3.20
CA PRO A 5 -21.21 -27.01 4.43
C PRO A 5 -20.45 -25.70 4.24
N TYR A 6 -20.86 -24.69 5.00
CA TYR A 6 -20.18 -23.39 5.07
C TYR A 6 -18.72 -23.64 5.49
N LYS A 7 -17.81 -23.59 4.50
CA LYS A 7 -16.37 -23.65 4.73
C LYS A 7 -15.92 -22.23 5.01
N PRO A 8 -15.58 -21.87 6.25
CA PRO A 8 -15.18 -20.50 6.54
C PRO A 8 -13.94 -20.16 5.70
N PRO A 9 -13.87 -18.95 5.13
CA PRO A 9 -12.64 -18.50 4.50
C PRO A 9 -11.51 -18.56 5.53
N PHE A 10 -10.32 -19.01 5.10
CA PHE A 10 -9.15 -19.18 5.96
C PHE A 10 -8.76 -17.89 6.71
N LEU A 11 -9.18 -16.72 6.22
CA LEU A 11 -8.99 -15.43 6.88
C LEU A 11 -10.30 -14.62 6.90
N PRO A 12 -10.67 -14.04 8.05
CA PRO A 12 -11.78 -13.09 8.13
C PRO A 12 -11.53 -11.87 7.24
N ILE A 13 -12.54 -11.39 6.52
CA ILE A 13 -12.48 -10.18 5.67
C ILE A 13 -11.86 -8.97 6.41
N GLY A 14 -12.11 -8.85 7.72
CA GLY A 14 -11.55 -7.77 8.55
C GLY A 14 -10.03 -7.83 8.70
N VAL A 15 -9.44 -9.03 8.71
CA VAL A 15 -7.98 -9.22 8.89
C VAL A 15 -7.23 -8.82 7.62
N ARG A 16 -7.75 -9.11 6.42
CA ARG A 16 -7.16 -8.63 5.16
C ARG A 16 -7.19 -7.10 5.06
N LYS A 17 -8.27 -6.45 5.51
CA LYS A 17 -8.36 -4.98 5.57
C LYS A 17 -7.38 -4.35 6.56
N LEU A 18 -7.20 -4.96 7.74
CA LEU A 18 -6.23 -4.50 8.73
C LEU A 18 -4.79 -4.65 8.23
N LEU A 19 -4.45 -5.82 7.65
CA LEU A 19 -3.11 -6.04 7.09
C LEU A 19 -2.80 -5.06 5.96
N GLY A 20 -3.72 -4.85 5.02
CA GLY A 20 -3.53 -3.90 3.93
C GLY A 20 -3.26 -2.47 4.44
N THR A 21 -4.00 -2.05 5.48
CA THR A 21 -3.80 -0.74 6.12
C THR A 21 -2.43 -0.64 6.79
N ILE A 22 -2.01 -1.67 7.53
CA ILE A 22 -0.69 -1.70 8.19
C ILE A 22 0.44 -1.66 7.16
N ILE A 23 0.34 -2.44 6.07
CA ILE A 23 1.40 -2.46 5.04
C ILE A 23 1.52 -1.11 4.35
N ILE A 24 0.39 -0.43 4.06
CA ILE A 24 0.42 0.93 3.49
C ILE A 24 1.10 1.90 4.46
N LEU A 25 0.77 1.84 5.76
CA LEU A 25 1.37 2.72 6.77
C LEU A 25 2.88 2.48 6.94
N VAL A 26 3.30 1.21 7.04
CA VAL A 26 4.71 0.83 7.18
C VAL A 26 5.48 1.20 5.92
N GLY A 27 4.92 0.89 4.75
CA GLY A 27 5.49 1.24 3.46
C GLY A 27 5.66 2.75 3.32
N LEU A 28 4.62 3.53 3.62
CA LEU A 28 4.66 4.98 3.56
C LEU A 28 5.74 5.54 4.49
N THR A 29 5.85 5.00 5.71
CA THR A 29 6.87 5.43 6.69
C THR A 29 8.28 5.12 6.21
N ALA A 30 8.53 3.90 5.73
CA ALA A 30 9.83 3.51 5.18
C ALA A 30 10.20 4.35 3.94
N TYR A 31 9.20 4.67 3.11
CA TYR A 31 9.41 5.45 1.89
C TYR A 31 9.71 6.91 2.16
N THR A 32 8.98 7.56 3.07
CA THR A 32 9.27 8.96 3.42
C THR A 32 10.65 9.07 4.04
N LEU A 33 11.07 8.10 4.87
CA LEU A 33 12.43 8.03 5.39
C LEU A 33 13.46 7.87 4.26
N ALA A 34 13.24 6.97 3.30
CA ALA A 34 14.13 6.79 2.16
C ALA A 34 14.18 8.04 1.27
N ALA A 35 13.05 8.70 1.02
CA ALA A 35 12.96 9.91 0.23
C ALA A 35 13.70 11.08 0.88
N VAL A 36 13.54 11.26 2.20
CA VAL A 36 14.28 12.28 2.96
C VAL A 36 15.77 11.96 2.97
N TRP A 37 16.15 10.70 3.20
CA TRP A 37 17.54 10.28 3.16
C TRP A 37 18.18 10.55 1.79
N LEU A 38 17.48 10.20 0.70
CA LEU A 38 17.94 10.49 -0.66
C LEU A 38 18.02 12.01 -0.93
N ALA A 39 17.08 12.78 -0.41
CA ALA A 39 17.08 14.24 -0.52
C ALA A 39 18.20 14.91 0.28
N VAL A 40 18.72 14.28 1.34
CA VAL A 40 19.85 14.78 2.13
C VAL A 40 21.18 14.35 1.52
N ASP A 41 21.27 13.13 0.99
CA ASP A 41 22.52 12.57 0.46
C ASP A 41 22.84 13.01 -0.99
N VAL A 42 21.81 13.17 -1.83
CA VAL A 42 21.97 13.41 -3.27
C VAL A 42 21.76 14.88 -3.67
N LEU A 43 21.01 15.64 -2.88
CA LEU A 43 20.57 16.99 -3.28
C LEU A 43 21.48 18.07 -2.68
N PRO A 44 22.08 18.95 -3.50
CA PRO A 44 22.72 20.17 -2.99
C PRO A 44 21.66 21.08 -2.34
N ASP A 45 22.09 21.94 -1.41
CA ASP A 45 21.28 22.81 -0.53
C ASP A 45 20.48 23.89 -1.31
N HIS A 46 19.58 23.44 -2.19
CA HIS A 46 18.84 24.25 -3.15
C HIS A 46 17.35 23.92 -3.08
N TRP A 47 16.57 24.87 -2.53
CA TRP A 47 15.12 24.80 -2.32
C TRP A 47 14.32 24.40 -3.57
N ALA A 48 14.76 24.80 -4.77
CA ALA A 48 14.09 24.49 -6.03
C ALA A 48 14.13 22.99 -6.37
N VAL A 49 15.21 22.28 -6.01
CA VAL A 49 15.34 20.84 -6.28
C VAL A 49 14.48 20.04 -5.32
N GLN A 50 14.39 20.44 -4.05
CA GLN A 50 13.42 19.85 -3.10
C GLN A 50 11.98 20.00 -3.62
N LEU A 51 11.64 21.16 -4.18
CA LEU A 51 10.30 21.44 -4.72
C LEU A 51 9.90 20.51 -5.88
N ILE A 52 10.85 20.07 -6.70
CA ILE A 52 10.60 19.14 -7.81
C ILE A 52 10.73 17.68 -7.34
N PHE A 53 11.62 17.41 -6.40
CA PHE A 53 11.89 16.07 -5.89
C PHE A 53 10.70 15.49 -5.11
N TYR A 54 10.10 16.26 -4.19
CA TYR A 54 8.96 15.79 -3.40
C TYR A 54 7.75 15.32 -4.24
N PRO A 55 7.28 16.05 -5.26
CA PRO A 55 6.18 15.57 -6.10
C PRO A 55 6.59 14.37 -6.96
N ILE A 56 7.82 14.30 -7.48
CA ILE A 56 8.29 13.12 -8.23
C ILE A 56 8.34 11.88 -7.32
N ALA A 57 8.85 12.03 -6.09
CA ALA A 57 8.83 10.97 -5.09
C ALA A 57 7.39 10.56 -4.75
N GLY A 58 6.48 11.52 -4.55
CA GLY A 58 5.06 11.24 -4.36
C GLY A 58 4.43 10.44 -5.52
N ILE A 59 4.79 10.74 -6.78
CA ILE A 59 4.30 10.01 -7.95
C ILE A 59 4.95 8.63 -8.06
N ALA A 60 6.25 8.52 -7.77
CA ALA A 60 6.96 7.24 -7.75
C ALA A 60 6.35 6.27 -6.72
N TRP A 61 5.82 6.78 -5.61
CA TRP A 61 5.09 6.00 -4.61
C TRP A 61 3.78 5.35 -5.11
N ALA A 62 3.20 5.85 -6.19
CA ALA A 62 2.00 5.25 -6.78
C ALA A 62 2.24 3.84 -7.35
N PHE A 63 3.50 3.52 -7.69
CA PHE A 63 3.89 2.22 -8.24
C PHE A 63 3.80 1.07 -7.21
N PRO A 64 4.41 1.19 -6.01
CA PRO A 64 4.30 0.15 -4.97
C PRO A 64 2.91 0.04 -4.34
N THR A 65 2.15 1.13 -4.29
CA THR A 65 0.81 1.13 -3.66
C THR A 65 -0.27 0.48 -4.51
N LYS A 66 -0.22 0.60 -5.85
CA LYS A 66 -1.22 0.00 -6.75
C LYS A 66 -1.45 -1.51 -6.53
N PRO A 67 -0.45 -2.39 -6.64
CA PRO A 67 -0.66 -3.83 -6.51
C PRO A 67 -1.09 -4.23 -5.09
N LEU A 68 -0.66 -3.47 -4.07
CA LEU A 68 -1.04 -3.71 -2.68
C LEU A 68 -2.50 -3.36 -2.41
N ILE A 69 -2.97 -2.23 -2.92
CA ILE A 69 -4.37 -1.80 -2.83
C ILE A 69 -5.25 -2.76 -3.64
N ASP A 70 -4.82 -3.18 -4.83
CA ASP A 70 -5.56 -4.13 -5.66
C ASP A 70 -5.70 -5.50 -4.97
N TRP A 71 -4.67 -5.95 -4.26
CA TRP A 71 -4.74 -7.14 -3.41
C TRP A 71 -5.71 -7.00 -2.22
N MET A 72 -5.78 -5.80 -1.63
CA MET A 72 -6.72 -5.50 -0.53
C MET A 72 -8.17 -5.35 -1.03
N GLN A 73 -8.37 -4.82 -2.23
CA GLN A 73 -9.67 -4.60 -2.84
C GLN A 73 -10.22 -5.84 -3.54
N ARG A 74 -9.39 -6.84 -3.86
CA ARG A 74 -9.85 -8.14 -4.36
C ARG A 74 -10.89 -8.72 -3.41
N PRO A 75 -12.18 -8.73 -3.81
CA PRO A 75 -13.23 -9.35 -3.02
C PRO A 75 -12.88 -10.83 -2.92
N ASP A 76 -12.89 -11.39 -1.72
CA ASP A 76 -13.03 -12.84 -1.61
C ASP A 76 -14.33 -13.19 -2.32
N SER A 77 -14.22 -13.98 -3.39
CA SER A 77 -15.35 -14.53 -4.10
C SER A 77 -16.22 -15.23 -3.07
N LEU A 78 -17.31 -14.56 -2.70
CA LEU A 78 -18.45 -15.18 -2.08
C LEU A 78 -19.07 -16.04 -3.18
N ASP A 79 -18.54 -17.26 -3.30
CA ASP A 79 -19.17 -18.34 -4.03
C ASP A 79 -20.58 -18.53 -3.42
N GLY A 80 -21.61 -18.14 -4.17
CA GLY A 80 -23.01 -18.30 -3.74
C GLY A 80 -24.03 -17.29 -4.27
N GLN A 81 -23.85 -16.74 -5.48
CA GLN A 81 -24.98 -16.32 -6.32
C GLN A 81 -25.16 -17.34 -7.44
#